data_AF-A0A9C9BUS6-F1
#
_entry.id   AF-A0A9C9BUS6-F1
#
_cell.length_a   1.000
_cell.length_b   1.000
_cell.length_c   1.000
_cell.angle_alpha   90.00
_cell.angle_beta   90.00
_cell.angle_gamma   90.00
#
_symmetry.space_group_name_H-M   'P 1'
#
loop_
_entity.id
_entity.type
_entity.pdbx_description
1 polymer ?
#
loop_
_entity_poly.entity_id
_entity_poly.type
_entity_poly.pdbx_seq_one_letter_code
_entity_poly.pdbx_strand_id
1 'polypeptide(L)'
;HGNIIPGLEKELHDMAVGESKDVVVSAADGYGEVDPAAIIDVPRSEFPPSITLEPGVTLQVQDNEGNVMLAQIREVGADTVKLDFNHPLAGKDLHFNVKIVGLRNATDEELAHGHVHSEGHAHHH
;
A
#
# COMPACT_ATOMS: atom_id res chain seq x y z
N HIS A 1 4.74 -0.35 -16.44
CA HIS A 1 4.42 -1.60 -15.70
C HIS A 1 4.78 -1.37 -14.24
N GLY A 2 3.99 -1.89 -13.30
CA GLY A 2 4.18 -1.66 -11.86
C GLY A 2 3.32 -0.53 -11.27
N ASN A 3 2.22 -0.16 -11.92
CA ASN A 3 1.28 0.85 -11.40
C ASN A 3 0.23 0.25 -10.46
N ILE A 4 0.10 -1.08 -10.44
CA ILE A 4 -0.78 -1.84 -9.56
C ILE A 4 -0.02 -3.06 -9.03
N ILE A 5 -0.61 -3.76 -8.05
CA ILE A 5 0.02 -4.93 -7.45
C ILE A 5 0.35 -6.01 -8.51
N PRO A 6 1.52 -6.65 -8.46
CA PRO A 6 2.00 -7.56 -9.50
C PRO A 6 1.02 -8.70 -9.83
N GLY A 7 0.40 -9.29 -8.81
CA GLY A 7 -0.56 -10.38 -9.00
C GLY A 7 -1.81 -9.94 -9.75
N LEU A 8 -2.24 -8.69 -9.59
CA LEU A 8 -3.37 -8.16 -10.36
C LEU A 8 -2.96 -7.81 -11.79
N GLU A 9 -1.80 -7.16 -11.99
CA GLU A 9 -1.31 -6.82 -13.34
C GLU A 9 -1.16 -8.06 -14.22
N LYS A 10 -0.64 -9.15 -13.65
CA LYS A 10 -0.52 -10.44 -14.34
C LYS A 10 -1.86 -11.03 -14.76
N GLU A 11 -2.87 -10.93 -13.90
CA GLU A 11 -4.19 -11.54 -14.16
C GLU A 11 -5.05 -10.73 -15.12
N LEU A 12 -4.76 -9.44 -15.25
CA LEU A 12 -5.34 -8.53 -16.26
C LEU A 12 -4.64 -8.64 -17.61
N HIS A 13 -3.45 -9.23 -17.67
CA HIS A 13 -2.71 -9.42 -18.90
C HIS A 13 -3.56 -10.23 -19.90
N ASP A 14 -3.59 -9.78 -21.16
CA ASP A 14 -4.38 -10.35 -22.26
C ASP A 14 -5.91 -10.34 -22.13
N MET A 15 -6.49 -9.73 -21.08
CA MET A 15 -7.94 -9.57 -20.99
C MET A 15 -8.47 -8.61 -22.07
N ALA A 16 -9.61 -8.96 -22.66
CA ALA A 16 -10.25 -8.13 -23.69
C ALA A 16 -11.19 -7.07 -23.10
N VAL A 17 -11.45 -6.00 -23.85
CA VAL A 17 -12.44 -4.98 -23.46
C VAL A 17 -13.82 -5.61 -23.27
N GLY A 18 -14.44 -5.34 -22.13
CA GLY A 18 -15.74 -5.88 -21.74
C GLY A 18 -15.68 -7.18 -20.94
N GLU A 19 -14.52 -7.82 -20.86
CA GLU A 19 -14.31 -9.04 -20.08
C GLU A 19 -14.29 -8.73 -18.58
N SER A 20 -14.87 -9.65 -17.79
CA SER A 20 -14.87 -9.61 -16.34
C SER A 20 -14.32 -10.90 -15.75
N LYS A 21 -13.57 -10.77 -14.66
CA LYS A 21 -12.91 -11.91 -14.00
C LYS A 21 -12.89 -11.67 -12.49
N ASP A 22 -13.06 -12.74 -11.73
CA ASP A 22 -12.73 -12.75 -10.31
C ASP A 22 -11.27 -13.19 -10.16
N VAL A 23 -10.47 -12.35 -9.52
CA VAL A 23 -9.04 -12.55 -9.33
C VAL A 23 -8.75 -12.65 -7.85
N VAL A 24 -8.01 -13.68 -7.47
CA VAL A 24 -7.46 -13.81 -6.11
C VAL A 24 -5.96 -13.56 -6.20
N VAL A 25 -5.50 -12.50 -5.54
CA VAL A 25 -4.10 -12.15 -5.43
C VAL A 25 -3.61 -12.58 -4.06
N SER A 26 -2.61 -13.45 -4.01
CA SER A 26 -1.99 -13.86 -2.74
C SER A 26 -1.36 -12.66 -2.04
N ALA A 27 -1.19 -12.72 -0.72
CA ALA A 27 -0.48 -11.67 0.02
C ALA A 27 0.90 -11.37 -0.60
N ALA A 28 1.69 -12.40 -0.90
CA ALA A 28 3.00 -12.30 -1.54
C ALA A 28 2.99 -11.57 -2.90
N ASP A 29 1.96 -11.79 -3.73
CA ASP A 29 1.81 -11.14 -5.04
C ASP A 29 1.05 -9.79 -4.96
N GLY A 30 0.56 -9.44 -3.77
CA GLY A 30 -0.20 -8.24 -3.46
C GLY A 30 0.65 -7.16 -2.80
N TYR A 31 0.41 -6.96 -1.50
CA TYR A 31 1.15 -6.00 -0.67
C TYR A 31 2.27 -6.63 0.16
N GLY A 32 2.63 -7.87 -0.15
CA GLY A 32 3.62 -8.65 0.57
C GLY A 32 3.05 -9.40 1.76
N GLU A 33 3.88 -10.30 2.29
CA GLU A 33 3.62 -10.96 3.56
C GLU A 33 3.81 -9.98 4.73
N VAL A 34 3.24 -10.31 5.89
CA VAL A 34 3.59 -9.58 7.12
C VAL A 34 5.06 -9.85 7.43
N ASP A 35 5.87 -8.80 7.43
CA ASP A 35 7.25 -8.84 7.87
C ASP A 35 7.30 -8.64 9.40
N PRO A 36 7.70 -9.65 10.20
CA PRO A 36 7.85 -9.50 11.64
C PRO A 36 8.96 -8.51 12.02
N ALA A 37 9.94 -8.28 11.14
CA ALA A 37 11.01 -7.31 11.38
C ALA A 37 10.53 -5.85 11.21
N ALA A 38 9.43 -5.64 10.51
CA ALA A 38 8.76 -4.34 10.40
C ALA A 38 7.84 -4.05 11.60
N ILE A 39 7.82 -4.93 12.62
CA ILE A 39 7.14 -4.68 13.90
C ILE A 39 8.21 -4.26 14.91
N ILE A 40 8.12 -3.02 15.39
CA ILE A 40 9.13 -2.42 16.25
C ILE A 40 8.51 -2.09 17.60
N ASP A 41 9.18 -2.51 18.68
CA ASP A 41 8.86 -2.07 20.04
C ASP A 41 9.49 -0.69 20.30
N VAL A 42 8.64 0.30 20.56
CA VAL A 42 9.06 1.67 20.88
C VAL A 42 8.72 1.97 22.35
N PRO A 43 9.65 2.50 23.15
CA PRO A 43 9.36 2.90 24.52
C PRO A 43 8.22 3.92 24.58
N ARG A 44 7.28 3.75 25.52
CA ARG A 44 6.15 4.68 25.70
C ARG A 44 6.60 6.13 25.94
N SER A 45 7.78 6.32 26.51
CA SER A 45 8.37 7.64 26.78
C SER A 45 8.73 8.43 25.52
N GLU A 46 8.86 7.77 24.36
CA GLU A 46 9.14 8.45 23.09
C GLU A 46 7.89 9.04 22.45
N PHE A 47 6.70 8.63 22.91
CA PHE A 47 5.45 9.15 22.39
C PHE A 47 5.05 10.45 23.12
N PRO A 48 4.73 11.51 22.37
CA PRO A 48 4.16 12.72 22.95
C PRO A 48 2.87 12.41 23.71
N PRO A 49 2.60 13.06 24.86
CA PRO A 49 1.38 12.83 25.65
C PRO A 49 0.09 13.24 24.93
N SER A 50 0.20 13.94 23.80
CA SER A 50 -0.93 14.31 22.93
C SER A 50 -1.38 13.18 22.01
N ILE A 51 -0.63 12.09 21.88
CA ILE A 51 -0.96 10.96 21.00
C ILE A 51 -1.75 9.92 21.79
N THR A 52 -2.89 9.50 21.24
CA THR A 52 -3.67 8.38 21.76
C THR A 52 -2.96 7.06 21.43
N LEU A 53 -2.45 6.38 22.45
CA LEU A 53 -1.82 5.06 22.33
C LEU A 53 -2.89 3.97 22.44
N GLU A 54 -3.55 3.67 21.32
CA GLU A 54 -4.56 2.62 21.22
C GLU A 54 -4.29 1.72 20.01
N PRO A 55 -4.46 0.38 20.14
CA PRO A 55 -4.35 -0.52 19.01
C PRO A 55 -5.26 -0.11 17.85
N GLY A 56 -4.72 -0.15 16.63
CA GLY A 56 -5.39 0.25 15.39
C GLY A 56 -5.16 1.70 14.97
N VAL A 57 -4.67 2.57 15.87
CA VAL A 57 -4.32 3.96 15.52
C VAL A 57 -3.12 3.97 14.59
N THR A 58 -3.23 4.69 13.47
CA THR A 58 -2.11 4.94 12.54
C THR A 58 -1.40 6.23 12.90
N LEU A 59 -0.09 6.15 13.05
CA LEU A 59 0.81 7.25 13.35
C LEU A 59 1.68 7.55 12.14
N GLN A 60 2.03 8.83 12.01
CA GLN A 60 3.04 9.29 11.08
C GLN A 60 4.37 9.38 11.83
N VAL A 61 5.30 8.50 11.48
CA VAL A 61 6.64 8.42 12.08
C VAL A 61 7.63 9.04 11.10
N GLN A 62 8.50 9.90 11.59
CA GLN A 62 9.59 10.47 10.79
C GLN A 62 10.90 9.83 11.25
N ASP A 63 11.68 9.31 10.30
CA ASP A 63 13.01 8.78 10.59
C ASP A 63 14.07 9.90 10.66
N ASN A 64 15.32 9.52 10.97
CA ASN A 64 16.44 10.45 11.10
C ASN A 64 16.86 11.11 9.77
N GLU A 65 16.46 10.52 8.64
CA GLU A 65 16.72 11.06 7.30
C GLU A 65 15.60 12.01 6.85
N GLY A 66 14.55 12.14 7.66
CA GLY A 66 13.40 12.98 7.42
C GLY A 66 12.32 12.29 6.59
N ASN A 67 12.46 11.00 6.30
CA ASN A 67 11.43 10.24 5.60
C ASN A 67 10.25 10.03 6.53
N VAL A 68 9.07 10.26 5.97
CA VAL A 68 7.81 10.03 6.65
C VAL A 68 7.30 8.63 6.31
N MET A 69 7.05 7.84 7.35
CA MET A 69 6.46 6.51 7.26
C MET A 69 5.15 6.46 8.06
N LEU A 70 4.25 5.57 7.65
CA LEU A 70 3.05 5.27 8.42
C LEU A 70 3.29 4.01 9.23
N ALA A 71 2.92 4.05 10.51
CA ALA A 71 2.99 2.90 11.40
C ALA A 71 1.67 2.75 12.16
N GLN A 72 1.15 1.54 12.28
CA GLN A 72 -0.05 1.26 13.06
C GLN A 72 0.33 0.74 14.44
N ILE A 73 -0.32 1.24 15.49
CA ILE A 73 -0.18 0.66 16.82
C ILE A 73 -0.82 -0.72 16.82
N ARG A 74 -0.01 -1.77 16.99
CA ARG A 74 -0.48 -3.15 17.03
C ARG A 74 -0.86 -3.57 18.44
N GLU A 75 -0.07 -3.16 19.42
CA GLU A 75 -0.24 -3.51 20.83
C GLU A 75 0.34 -2.41 21.72
N VAL A 76 -0.30 -2.16 22.86
CA VAL A 76 0.14 -1.17 23.85
C VAL A 76 0.43 -1.91 25.15
N GLY A 77 1.71 -2.09 25.45
CA GLY A 77 2.18 -2.70 26.69
C GLY A 77 2.31 -1.69 27.84
N ALA A 78 2.82 -2.16 28.99
CA ALA A 78 3.06 -1.31 30.16
C ALA A 78 4.18 -0.29 29.92
N ASP A 79 5.30 -0.73 29.31
CA ASP A 79 6.49 0.08 29.10
C ASP A 79 6.77 0.39 27.62
N THR A 80 6.31 -0.47 26.71
CA THR A 80 6.54 -0.37 25.25
C THR A 80 5.24 -0.39 24.45
N VAL A 81 5.29 0.16 23.24
CA VAL A 81 4.22 0.13 22.24
C VAL A 81 4.77 -0.55 20.99
N LYS A 82 4.04 -1.53 20.47
CA LYS A 82 4.39 -2.19 19.21
C LYS A 82 3.83 -1.40 18.05
N LEU A 83 4.70 -0.89 17.21
CA LEU A 83 4.37 -0.24 15.95
C LEU A 83 4.58 -1.21 14.80
N ASP A 84 3.60 -1.31 13.93
CA ASP A 84 3.62 -2.13 12.74
C ASP A 84 3.76 -1.22 11.51
N PHE A 85 4.90 -1.34 10.83
CA PHE A 85 5.22 -0.59 9.62
C PHE A 85 4.84 -1.35 8.34
N ASN A 86 4.24 -2.54 8.46
CA ASN A 86 3.74 -3.26 7.31
C ASN A 86 2.62 -2.48 6.61
N HIS A 87 2.45 -2.73 5.31
CA HIS A 87 1.30 -2.21 4.60
C HIS A 87 0.00 -2.70 5.27
N PRO A 88 -1.08 -1.90 5.37
CA PRO A 88 -2.33 -2.30 6.04
C PRO A 88 -3.01 -3.58 5.49
N LEU A 89 -2.63 -3.97 4.29
CA LEU A 89 -3.10 -5.16 3.57
C LEU A 89 -2.04 -6.27 3.45
N ALA A 90 -0.87 -6.12 4.08
CA ALA A 90 0.14 -7.16 4.11
C ALA A 90 -0.38 -8.44 4.80
N GLY A 91 0.03 -9.60 4.30
CA GLY A 91 -0.42 -10.93 4.76
C GLY A 91 -1.89 -11.25 4.48
N LYS A 92 -2.59 -10.43 3.66
CA LYS A 92 -3.98 -10.69 3.27
C LYS A 92 -4.04 -11.07 1.80
N ASP A 93 -4.74 -12.17 1.52
CA ASP A 93 -5.19 -12.48 0.17
C ASP A 93 -6.29 -11.51 -0.23
N LEU A 94 -6.16 -10.95 -1.43
CA LEU A 94 -7.06 -9.93 -1.95
C LEU A 94 -7.93 -10.52 -3.04
N HIS A 95 -9.24 -10.36 -2.89
CA HIS A 95 -10.22 -10.78 -3.87
C HIS A 95 -10.71 -9.56 -4.66
N PHE A 96 -10.47 -9.57 -5.97
CA PHE A 96 -10.90 -8.52 -6.88
C PHE A 96 -11.95 -9.04 -7.84
N ASN A 97 -13.01 -8.27 -8.04
CA ASN A 97 -13.87 -8.41 -9.20
C ASN A 97 -13.47 -7.31 -10.19
N VAL A 98 -12.92 -7.71 -11.33
CA VAL A 98 -12.38 -6.77 -12.33
C VAL A 98 -13.19 -6.81 -13.62
N LYS A 99 -13.23 -5.66 -14.30
CA LYS A 99 -13.79 -5.52 -15.64
C LYS A 99 -12.92 -4.59 -16.48
N ILE A 100 -12.51 -5.03 -17.66
CA ILE A 100 -11.80 -4.15 -18.59
C ILE A 100 -12.81 -3.22 -19.26
N VAL A 101 -12.72 -1.93 -18.96
CA VAL A 101 -13.62 -0.90 -19.52
C VAL A 101 -13.11 -0.31 -20.83
N GLY A 102 -11.82 -0.43 -21.12
CA GLY A 102 -11.20 0.07 -22.34
C GLY A 102 -9.71 -0.23 -22.38
N LEU A 103 -9.18 -0.32 -23.60
CA LEU A 103 -7.76 -0.46 -23.88
C LEU A 103 -7.36 0.63 -24.88
N ARG A 104 -6.26 1.32 -24.59
CA ARG A 104 -5.63 2.26 -25.51
C ARG A 104 -4.13 2.15 -25.40
N ASN A 105 -3.42 2.54 -26.46
CA ASN A 105 -1.97 2.69 -26.37
C ASN A 105 -1.63 3.89 -25.47
N ALA A 106 -0.55 3.75 -24.71
CA ALA A 106 0.05 4.87 -24.00
C ALA A 106 0.60 5.89 -25.01
N THR A 107 0.59 7.17 -24.65
CA THR A 107 1.29 8.21 -25.40
C THR A 107 2.79 8.17 -25.11
N ASP A 108 3.61 8.80 -25.95
CA ASP A 108 5.07 8.86 -25.73
C ASP A 108 5.43 9.53 -24.39
N GLU A 109 4.64 10.51 -23.94
CA GLU A 109 4.80 11.17 -22.64
C GLU A 109 4.51 10.21 -21.48
N GLU A 110 3.44 9.42 -21.57
CA GLU A 110 3.08 8.43 -20.54
C GLU A 110 4.10 7.30 -20.45
N LEU A 111 4.69 6.90 -21.58
CA LEU A 111 5.79 5.93 -21.60
C LEU A 111 7.04 6.48 -20.90
N ALA A 112 7.35 7.77 -21.12
CA ALA A 112 8.48 8.43 -20.45
C ALA A 112 8.26 8.61 -18.94
N HIS A 113 7.03 8.86 -18.52
CA HIS A 113 6.66 9.11 -17.12
C HIS A 113 6.32 7.83 -16.34
N GLY A 114 6.05 6.72 -17.02
CA GLY A 114 5.75 5.42 -16.42
C GLY A 114 4.31 5.26 -15.91
N HIS A 115 3.45 6.27 -16.05
CA HIS A 115 2.06 6.26 -15.59
C HIS A 115 1.13 7.00 -16.57
N VAL A 116 -0.18 6.69 -16.50
CA VAL A 116 -1.21 7.32 -17.33
C VAL A 116 -1.45 8.76 -16.88
N HIS A 117 -1.55 9.67 -17.85
CA HIS A 117 -2.03 11.02 -17.64
C HIS A 117 -3.53 11.07 -17.98
N SER A 118 -4.38 11.40 -17.01
CA SER A 118 -5.77 11.70 -17.30
C SER A 118 -5.90 13.16 -17.76
N GLU A 119 -6.55 13.40 -18.91
CA GLU A 119 -7.05 14.74 -19.26
C GLU A 119 -8.01 15.21 -18.16
N GLY A 120 -7.52 16.02 -17.21
CA GLY A 120 -8.32 16.60 -16.12
C GLY A 120 -7.65 16.65 -14.75
N HIS A 121 -6.52 15.96 -14.52
CA HIS A 121 -5.77 16.08 -13.28
C HIS A 121 -4.42 16.77 -13.53
N ALA A 122 -4.43 18.10 -13.39
CA ALA A 122 -3.22 18.85 -13.15
C ALA A 122 -2.70 18.45 -11.75
N HIS A 123 -1.75 17.52 -11.72
CA HIS A 123 -0.94 17.29 -10.54
C HIS A 123 -0.01 18.50 -10.38
N HIS A 124 -0.37 19.38 -9.46
CA HIS A 124 0.54 20.41 -8.98
C HIS A 124 1.64 19.72 -8.16
N HIS A 125 2.89 20.07 -8.46
CA HIS A 125 4.07 19.76 -7.66
C HIS A 125 3.92 20.19 -6.20
#